data_AF-E2Q3P4-F1
#
_entry.id   AF-E2Q3P4-F1
#
_cell.length_a   1.000
_cell.length_b   1.000
_cell.length_c   1.000
_cell.angle_alpha   90.00
_cell.angle_beta   90.00
_cell.angle_gamma   90.00
#
_symmetry.space_group_name_H-M   'P 1'
#
loop_
_entity.id
_entity.type
_entity.pdbx_description
1 polymer ?
#
loop_
_entity_poly.entity_id
_entity_poly.type
_entity_poly.pdbx_seq_one_letter_code
_entity_poly.pdbx_strand_id
1 'polypeptide(L)'
;MLSRVRAALGAARKAGLLVGVAPVLVLAAGGRTRVGGRRGHPRESGLGVVADRPRGDGRTGRTGGFGSTVGDMRQTWSLAEVEAIALRAHSGRLDKAGRPYTRHIAEVAEGVRARGGSAEQIAAGWLHDTVEDHRLSLEWLREVRLPQSVKDMVLALTRGEDEDLESYTRRILETPGARLVKEADLASNSAPDRLALLDEVTRARLTAKYARTRELLKLDTP
;
A
#
# COMPACT_ATOMS: atom_id res chain seq x y z
N MET A 1 45.82 -11.11 15.09
CA MET A 1 45.12 -9.82 15.28
C MET A 1 43.63 -9.99 14.97
N LEU A 2 43.00 -10.95 15.67
CA LEU A 2 41.62 -11.43 15.54
C LEU A 2 41.21 -11.84 16.95
N SER A 3 40.76 -10.87 17.76
CA SER A 3 40.25 -11.08 19.12
C SER A 3 39.90 -9.71 19.70
N ARG A 4 38.62 -9.50 20.07
CA ARG A 4 37.98 -8.26 20.57
C ARG A 4 37.53 -7.37 19.41
N VAL A 5 36.25 -7.15 19.11
CA VAL A 5 35.11 -6.91 20.00
C VAL A 5 33.86 -7.56 19.40
N ARG A 6 33.62 -8.81 19.81
CA ARG A 6 32.37 -9.55 19.61
C ARG A 6 31.45 -9.34 20.84
N ALA A 7 31.35 -8.09 21.29
CA ALA A 7 30.65 -7.70 22.52
C ALA A 7 29.68 -6.55 22.26
N ALA A 8 28.62 -6.85 21.49
CA ALA A 8 27.38 -6.05 21.44
C ALA A 8 26.19 -6.90 20.92
N LEU A 9 26.23 -8.22 21.15
CA LEU A 9 25.14 -9.17 20.91
C LEU A 9 24.98 -9.98 22.20
N GLY A 10 24.35 -9.37 23.20
CA GLY A 10 24.26 -9.99 24.52
C GLY A 10 23.63 -9.11 25.60
N ALA A 11 22.50 -8.46 25.30
CA ALA A 11 21.67 -7.81 26.33
C ALA A 11 20.21 -7.62 25.87
N ALA A 12 19.54 -8.70 25.48
CA ALA A 12 18.08 -8.76 25.37
C ALA A 12 17.57 -10.20 25.54
N ARG A 13 18.02 -10.86 26.61
CA ARG A 13 17.47 -12.13 27.10
C ARG A 13 17.46 -12.11 28.63
N LYS A 14 16.57 -11.29 29.21
CA LYS A 14 16.06 -11.43 30.59
C LYS A 14 14.90 -10.47 30.85
N ALA A 15 13.76 -10.79 30.27
CA ALA A 15 12.44 -10.47 30.81
C ALA A 15 11.49 -11.45 30.12
N GLY A 16 11.21 -12.57 30.77
CA GLY A 16 10.31 -13.59 30.25
C GLY A 16 8.90 -13.03 30.12
N LEU A 17 8.40 -12.92 28.90
CA LEU A 17 6.99 -13.07 28.60
C LEU A 17 6.87 -13.72 27.22
N LEU A 18 6.71 -15.05 27.22
CA LEU A 18 6.22 -15.78 26.07
C LEU A 18 4.77 -15.37 25.84
N VAL A 19 4.49 -14.72 24.70
CA VAL A 19 3.23 -14.93 24.00
C VAL A 19 3.60 -15.23 22.56
N GLY A 20 3.49 -16.51 22.20
CA GLY A 20 3.72 -16.99 20.84
C GLY A 20 2.69 -16.37 19.90
N VAL A 21 3.17 -15.75 18.84
CA VAL A 21 2.35 -15.44 17.67
C VAL A 21 2.87 -16.35 16.57
N ALA A 22 2.08 -17.36 16.23
CA ALA A 22 2.36 -18.29 15.15
C ALA A 22 2.44 -17.51 13.81
N PRO A 23 3.33 -17.90 12.89
CA PRO A 23 3.30 -17.35 11.54
C PRO A 23 2.02 -17.82 10.83
N VAL A 24 1.19 -16.85 10.41
CA VAL A 24 0.08 -17.12 9.49
C VAL A 24 0.68 -17.37 8.12
N LEU A 25 0.74 -18.64 7.74
CA LEU A 25 1.09 -19.11 6.41
C LEU A 25 -0.02 -18.69 5.44
N VAL A 26 0.29 -17.78 4.51
CA VAL A 26 -0.57 -17.49 3.36
C VAL A 26 -0.39 -18.62 2.35
N LEU A 27 -1.38 -19.52 2.29
CA LEU A 27 -1.41 -20.64 1.36
C LEU A 27 -1.81 -20.12 -0.03
N ALA A 28 -0.85 -20.03 -0.95
CA ALA A 28 -1.12 -19.85 -2.37
C ALA A 28 -1.62 -21.16 -2.97
N ALA A 29 -2.89 -21.19 -3.38
CA ALA A 29 -3.47 -22.27 -4.16
C ALA A 29 -3.18 -22.05 -5.66
N GLY A 30 -2.58 -23.03 -6.33
CA GLY A 30 -2.52 -23.04 -7.79
C GLY A 30 -1.58 -24.10 -8.38
N GLY A 31 -2.13 -24.94 -9.27
CA GLY A 31 -1.33 -25.62 -10.31
C GLY A 31 -1.28 -27.14 -10.24
N ARG A 32 -2.35 -27.81 -10.70
CA ARG A 32 -2.28 -29.21 -11.13
C ARG A 32 -1.44 -29.31 -12.40
N THR A 33 -0.40 -30.14 -12.40
CA THR A 33 0.18 -30.71 -13.62
C THR A 33 -0.21 -32.19 -13.72
N ARG A 34 -0.84 -32.55 -14.83
CA ARG A 34 -1.22 -33.92 -15.20
C ARG A 34 -0.33 -34.31 -16.37
N VAL A 35 0.45 -35.38 -16.24
CA VAL A 35 1.18 -36.00 -17.34
C VAL A 35 0.95 -37.51 -17.32
N GLY A 36 0.59 -38.04 -18.49
CA GLY A 36 0.98 -39.38 -18.93
C GLY A 36 -0.02 -40.51 -18.73
N GLY A 37 -0.46 -41.13 -19.83
CA GLY A 37 -1.14 -42.42 -19.80
C GLY A 37 -1.80 -42.82 -21.12
N ARG A 38 -1.00 -43.30 -22.07
CA ARG A 38 -1.42 -43.92 -23.36
C ARG A 38 -2.23 -45.21 -23.14
N ARG A 39 -3.14 -45.53 -24.07
CA ARG A 39 -3.17 -46.72 -24.99
C ARG A 39 -4.60 -47.12 -25.36
N GLY A 40 -4.80 -47.53 -26.62
CA GLY A 40 -5.87 -48.47 -27.01
C GLY A 40 -6.77 -48.08 -28.20
N HIS A 41 -6.29 -48.35 -29.42
CA HIS A 41 -7.12 -48.70 -30.60
C HIS A 41 -7.44 -50.22 -30.55
N PRO A 42 -8.26 -50.87 -31.43
CA PRO A 42 -8.81 -50.45 -32.74
C PRO A 42 -10.25 -50.97 -33.11
N ARG A 43 -10.64 -50.72 -34.38
CA ARG A 43 -11.60 -51.44 -35.29
C ARG A 43 -13.08 -51.02 -35.21
N GLU A 44 -13.62 -50.31 -36.21
CA GLU A 44 -14.00 -50.67 -37.61
C GLU A 44 -15.40 -51.30 -37.75
N SER A 45 -16.24 -50.66 -38.59
CA SER A 45 -17.08 -51.22 -39.69
C SER A 45 -18.56 -50.76 -39.73
N GLY A 46 -19.06 -50.52 -40.96
CA GLY A 46 -20.48 -50.39 -41.36
C GLY A 46 -20.91 -48.96 -41.76
N LEU A 47 -20.98 -48.58 -43.05
CA LEU A 47 -22.11 -48.76 -44.00
C LEU A 47 -23.44 -48.21 -43.44
N GLY A 48 -24.21 -47.29 -44.02
CA GLY A 48 -24.22 -46.54 -45.28
C GLY A 48 -25.49 -45.65 -45.31
N VAL A 49 -25.87 -45.17 -46.50
CA VAL A 49 -27.18 -44.58 -46.89
C VAL A 49 -27.33 -43.04 -46.91
N VAL A 50 -27.06 -42.49 -48.10
CA VAL A 50 -27.83 -41.60 -49.01
C VAL A 50 -29.07 -40.81 -48.51
N ALA A 51 -29.19 -39.59 -49.08
CA ALA A 51 -30.36 -38.67 -49.23
C ALA A 51 -30.66 -37.77 -48.01
N ASP A 52 -30.99 -36.48 -48.13
CA ASP A 52 -31.58 -35.72 -49.22
C ASP A 52 -31.23 -34.22 -49.06
N ARG A 53 -31.23 -33.44 -50.15
CA ARG A 53 -31.15 -31.97 -50.12
C ARG A 53 -32.56 -31.39 -50.08
N PRO A 54 -32.72 -30.19 -49.49
CA PRO A 54 -33.39 -29.15 -50.27
C PRO A 54 -32.62 -27.82 -50.27
N ARG A 55 -32.76 -27.14 -51.42
CA ARG A 55 -32.39 -25.75 -51.66
C ARG A 55 -33.52 -24.82 -51.19
N GLY A 56 -33.14 -23.62 -50.76
CA GLY A 56 -34.01 -22.44 -50.57
C GLY A 56 -33.22 -21.44 -49.73
N ASP A 57 -32.51 -20.51 -50.37
CA ASP A 57 -32.74 -19.05 -50.35
C ASP A 57 -32.67 -18.45 -48.91
N GLY A 58 -32.04 -17.32 -48.62
CA GLY A 58 -31.63 -16.19 -49.43
C GLY A 58 -32.07 -14.92 -48.70
N ARG A 59 -31.34 -14.50 -47.64
CA ARG A 59 -31.14 -13.07 -47.28
C ARG A 59 -30.34 -12.87 -45.99
N THR A 60 -29.18 -12.24 -46.18
CA THR A 60 -28.67 -11.04 -45.50
C THR A 60 -29.04 -10.78 -44.03
N GLY A 61 -28.01 -10.61 -43.19
CA GLY A 61 -28.09 -9.61 -42.13
C GLY A 61 -27.32 -9.92 -40.86
N ARG A 62 -26.19 -9.23 -40.70
CA ARG A 62 -25.62 -8.76 -39.42
C ARG A 62 -25.00 -9.80 -38.48
N THR A 63 -23.68 -9.84 -38.59
CA THR A 63 -22.73 -9.90 -37.48
C THR A 63 -23.23 -9.17 -36.23
N GLY A 64 -23.46 -9.93 -35.16
CA GLY A 64 -23.63 -9.42 -33.80
C GLY A 64 -22.74 -10.25 -32.90
N GLY A 65 -21.49 -9.81 -32.72
CA GLY A 65 -20.53 -10.47 -31.87
C GLY A 65 -21.05 -10.51 -30.43
N PHE A 66 -21.34 -11.71 -29.93
CA PHE A 66 -21.34 -11.98 -28.49
C PHE A 66 -19.88 -12.08 -28.03
N GLY A 67 -19.22 -10.94 -28.05
CA GLY A 67 -17.95 -10.70 -27.39
C GLY A 67 -18.18 -9.63 -26.34
N SER A 68 -19.00 -9.91 -25.33
CA SER A 68 -18.88 -9.20 -24.07
C SER A 68 -17.51 -9.56 -23.52
N THR A 69 -16.52 -8.75 -23.85
CA THR A 69 -15.34 -8.55 -23.04
C THR A 69 -15.83 -8.40 -21.61
N VAL A 70 -15.63 -9.43 -20.80
CA VAL A 70 -15.60 -9.30 -19.36
C VAL A 70 -14.41 -8.37 -19.09
N GLY A 71 -14.65 -7.06 -19.17
CA GLY A 71 -13.76 -6.08 -18.59
C GLY A 71 -13.62 -6.48 -17.13
N ASP A 72 -12.39 -6.60 -16.65
CA ASP A 72 -12.09 -6.89 -15.25
C ASP A 72 -12.70 -5.78 -14.36
N MET A 73 -13.98 -5.91 -14.01
CA MET A 73 -14.79 -4.99 -13.18
C MET A 73 -14.36 -4.98 -11.71
N ARG A 74 -13.11 -5.32 -11.40
CA ARG A 74 -12.60 -5.24 -10.04
C ARG A 74 -12.29 -3.79 -9.73
N GLN A 75 -13.21 -3.14 -9.01
CA GLN A 75 -13.11 -1.74 -8.63
C GLN A 75 -11.80 -1.45 -7.89
N THR A 76 -11.27 -0.24 -8.06
CA THR A 76 -10.24 0.30 -7.16
C THR A 76 -10.78 0.33 -5.74
N TRP A 77 -9.90 0.19 -4.75
CA TRP A 77 -10.31 0.27 -3.36
C TRP A 77 -11.02 1.60 -3.07
N SER A 78 -12.15 1.51 -2.38
CA SER A 78 -12.86 2.65 -1.82
C SER A 78 -12.05 3.29 -0.70
N LEU A 79 -12.36 4.55 -0.37
CA LEU A 79 -11.69 5.25 0.73
C LEU A 79 -11.88 4.52 2.07
N ALA A 80 -13.04 3.89 2.28
CA ALA A 80 -13.31 3.10 3.48
C ALA A 80 -12.43 1.85 3.59
N GLU A 81 -12.15 1.17 2.47
CA GLU A 81 -11.22 0.03 2.45
C GLU A 81 -9.77 0.48 2.72
N VAL A 82 -9.37 1.63 2.17
CA VAL A 82 -8.06 2.25 2.42
C VAL A 82 -7.88 2.64 3.88
N GLU A 83 -8.89 3.26 4.49
CA GLU A 83 -8.91 3.58 5.91
C GLU A 83 -8.79 2.31 6.76
N ALA A 84 -9.61 1.29 6.48
CA ALA A 84 -9.63 0.05 7.24
C ALA A 84 -8.27 -0.67 7.23
N ILE A 85 -7.58 -0.72 6.08
CA ILE A 85 -6.25 -1.36 6.01
C ILE A 85 -5.19 -0.54 6.72
N ALA A 86 -5.22 0.79 6.63
CA ALA A 86 -4.27 1.66 7.32
C ALA A 86 -4.39 1.52 8.84
N LEU A 87 -5.62 1.56 9.37
CA LEU A 87 -5.89 1.37 10.79
C LEU A 87 -5.46 -0.01 11.28
N ARG A 88 -5.72 -1.06 10.48
CA ARG A 88 -5.28 -2.42 10.80
C ARG A 88 -3.75 -2.54 10.81
N ALA A 89 -3.07 -1.93 9.84
CA ALA A 89 -1.62 -1.98 9.69
C ALA A 89 -0.87 -1.33 10.87
N HIS A 90 -1.44 -0.26 11.45
CA HIS A 90 -0.88 0.44 12.63
C HIS A 90 -1.54 0.06 13.96
N SER A 91 -2.39 -0.98 14.00
CA SER A 91 -3.06 -1.40 15.22
C SER A 91 -2.08 -1.83 16.31
N GLY A 92 -2.35 -1.43 17.55
CA GLY A 92 -1.49 -1.73 18.72
C GLY A 92 -0.18 -0.94 18.79
N ARG A 93 0.14 -0.11 17.79
CA ARG A 93 1.32 0.77 17.83
C ARG A 93 1.02 2.02 18.66
N LEU A 94 1.98 2.40 19.49
CA LEU A 94 2.01 3.71 20.17
C LEU A 94 3.00 4.65 19.48
N ASP A 95 2.69 5.95 19.48
CA ASP A 95 3.61 6.99 19.07
C ASP A 95 4.62 7.34 20.19
N LYS A 96 5.54 8.27 19.91
CA LYS A 96 6.57 8.71 20.87
C LYS A 96 6.01 9.38 22.13
N ALA A 97 4.75 9.83 22.08
CA ALA A 97 4.02 10.42 23.18
C ALA A 97 3.12 9.40 23.90
N GLY A 98 3.21 8.11 23.56
CA GLY A 98 2.41 7.03 24.15
C GLY A 98 0.96 6.97 23.66
N ARG A 99 0.60 7.72 22.62
CA ARG A 99 -0.76 7.75 22.06
C ARG A 99 -0.92 6.69 20.96
N PRO A 100 -2.12 6.11 20.74
CA PRO A 100 -2.34 5.18 19.63
C PRO A 100 -1.95 5.81 18.29
N TYR A 101 -1.10 5.12 17.53
CA TYR A 101 -0.61 5.65 16.24
C TYR A 101 -1.72 5.82 15.20
N THR A 102 -2.77 5.00 15.30
CA THR A 102 -3.98 5.11 14.48
C THR A 102 -4.63 6.48 14.56
N ARG A 103 -4.49 7.19 15.69
CA ARG A 103 -4.97 8.57 15.84
C ARG A 103 -4.21 9.52 14.93
N HIS A 104 -2.88 9.42 14.86
CA HIS A 104 -2.06 10.24 13.96
C HIS A 104 -2.46 9.99 12.50
N ILE A 105 -2.58 8.72 12.10
CA ILE A 105 -3.00 8.34 10.75
C ILE A 105 -4.35 8.99 10.37
N ALA A 106 -5.34 8.97 11.27
CA ALA A 106 -6.62 9.63 11.06
C ALA A 106 -6.51 11.16 11.01
N GLU A 107 -5.73 11.77 11.91
CA GLU A 107 -5.48 13.22 11.93
C GLU A 107 -4.85 13.72 10.61
N VAL A 108 -3.97 12.93 9.99
CA VAL A 108 -3.38 13.27 8.68
C VAL A 108 -4.44 13.23 7.59
N ALA A 109 -5.22 12.15 7.50
CA ALA A 109 -6.27 12.02 6.47
C ALA A 109 -7.36 13.10 6.61
N GLU A 110 -7.79 13.41 7.83
CA GLU A 110 -8.73 14.51 8.08
C GLU A 110 -8.09 15.88 7.82
N GLY A 111 -6.81 16.05 8.16
CA GLY A 111 -6.05 17.25 7.86
C GLY A 111 -5.92 17.52 6.35
N VAL A 112 -5.81 16.48 5.53
CA VAL A 112 -5.86 16.55 4.07
C VAL A 112 -7.25 16.99 3.60
N ARG A 113 -8.30 16.34 4.11
CA ARG A 113 -9.70 16.68 3.76
C ARG A 113 -10.02 18.14 4.10
N ALA A 114 -9.65 18.59 5.30
CA ALA A 114 -9.89 19.96 5.77
C ALA A 114 -9.18 21.02 4.93
N ARG A 115 -8.09 20.67 4.25
CA ARG A 115 -7.35 21.53 3.31
C ARG A 115 -7.89 21.46 1.87
N GLY A 116 -9.03 20.80 1.66
CA GLY A 116 -9.63 20.65 0.33
C GLY A 116 -8.93 19.63 -0.56
N GLY A 117 -8.20 18.66 0.01
CA GLY A 117 -7.55 17.60 -0.74
C GLY A 117 -8.55 16.66 -1.45
N SER A 118 -8.12 16.08 -2.58
CA SER A 118 -8.92 15.11 -3.34
C SER A 118 -9.08 13.77 -2.60
N ALA A 119 -9.98 12.91 -3.09
CA ALA A 119 -10.13 11.56 -2.56
C ALA A 119 -8.82 10.75 -2.58
N GLU A 120 -8.03 10.90 -3.64
CA GLU A 120 -6.72 10.29 -3.80
C GLU A 120 -5.71 10.83 -2.79
N GLN A 121 -5.72 12.14 -2.50
CA GLN A 121 -4.86 12.72 -1.48
C GLN A 121 -5.25 12.23 -0.08
N ILE A 122 -6.54 12.11 0.20
CA ILE A 122 -7.03 11.56 1.49
C ILE A 122 -6.61 10.09 1.61
N ALA A 123 -6.74 9.30 0.54
CA ALA A 123 -6.26 7.92 0.50
C ALA A 123 -4.74 7.82 0.75
N ALA A 124 -3.95 8.71 0.15
CA ALA A 124 -2.51 8.80 0.43
C ALA A 124 -2.23 9.22 1.88
N GLY A 125 -3.03 10.12 2.47
CA GLY A 125 -2.94 10.49 3.87
C GLY A 125 -3.16 9.31 4.83
N TRP A 126 -4.14 8.45 4.53
CA TRP A 126 -4.32 7.20 5.28
C TRP A 126 -3.12 6.25 5.19
N LEU A 127 -2.45 6.20 4.04
CA LEU A 127 -1.39 5.22 3.77
C LEU A 127 0.05 5.73 3.98
N HIS A 128 0.24 7.03 4.22
CA HIS A 128 1.54 7.71 4.07
C HIS A 128 2.71 7.03 4.80
N ASP A 129 2.45 6.51 6.00
CA ASP A 129 3.45 5.88 6.86
C ASP A 129 3.49 4.35 6.76
N THR A 130 2.54 3.74 6.06
CA THR A 130 2.40 2.27 6.08
C THR A 130 3.62 1.57 5.50
N VAL A 131 4.24 2.14 4.46
CA VAL A 131 5.45 1.60 3.85
C VAL A 131 6.71 2.07 4.57
N GLU A 132 6.79 3.35 4.96
CA GLU A 132 7.93 3.91 5.71
C GLU A 132 8.17 3.16 7.03
N ASP A 133 7.10 2.77 7.73
CA ASP A 133 7.17 2.03 8.97
C ASP A 133 7.17 0.50 8.81
N HIS A 134 7.34 0.01 7.57
CA HIS A 134 7.33 -1.41 7.23
C HIS A 134 6.07 -2.17 7.70
N ARG A 135 4.92 -1.49 7.75
CA ARG A 135 3.63 -2.12 8.09
C ARG A 135 3.01 -2.81 6.89
N LEU A 136 3.23 -2.25 5.71
CA LEU A 136 2.93 -2.82 4.41
C LEU A 136 4.21 -2.76 3.56
N SER A 137 4.39 -3.73 2.66
CA SER A 137 5.58 -3.78 1.82
C SER A 137 5.45 -2.87 0.59
N LEU A 138 6.60 -2.52 -0.01
CA LEU A 138 6.62 -1.89 -1.34
C LEU A 138 5.94 -2.76 -2.40
N GLU A 139 6.07 -4.08 -2.30
CA GLU A 139 5.38 -5.04 -3.18
C GLU A 139 3.86 -4.93 -3.01
N TRP A 140 3.35 -4.87 -1.77
CA TRP A 140 1.94 -4.64 -1.51
C TRP A 140 1.45 -3.35 -2.17
N LEU A 141 2.21 -2.25 -2.06
CA LEU A 141 1.83 -0.97 -2.67
C LEU A 141 1.81 -1.05 -4.21
N ARG A 142 2.71 -1.83 -4.81
CA ARG A 142 2.74 -2.06 -6.26
C ARG A 142 1.52 -2.84 -6.73
N GLU A 143 1.14 -3.89 -6.02
CA GLU A 143 0.08 -4.82 -6.41
C GLU A 143 -1.33 -4.36 -6.04
N VAL A 144 -1.50 -3.58 -4.98
CA VAL A 144 -2.82 -3.12 -4.52
C VAL A 144 -3.53 -2.32 -5.61
N ARG A 145 -4.85 -2.50 -5.72
CA ARG A 145 -5.69 -1.81 -6.72
C ARG A 145 -6.03 -0.39 -6.27
N LEU A 146 -5.04 0.49 -6.32
CA LEU A 146 -5.17 1.93 -6.08
C LEU A 146 -4.86 2.72 -7.36
N PRO A 147 -5.44 3.92 -7.54
CA PRO A 147 -4.99 4.85 -8.56
C PRO A 147 -3.47 5.09 -8.46
N GLN A 148 -2.79 5.20 -9.60
CA GLN A 148 -1.34 5.38 -9.62
C GLN A 148 -0.90 6.64 -8.86
N SER A 149 -1.68 7.72 -8.93
CA SER A 149 -1.45 8.95 -8.17
C SER A 149 -1.36 8.73 -6.65
N VAL A 150 -2.19 7.83 -6.09
CA VAL A 150 -2.13 7.48 -4.66
C VAL A 150 -0.81 6.77 -4.34
N LYS A 151 -0.43 5.81 -5.18
CA LYS A 151 0.84 5.05 -5.02
C LYS A 151 2.04 5.98 -5.12
N ASP A 152 2.05 6.89 -6.08
CA ASP A 152 3.12 7.86 -6.29
C ASP A 152 3.25 8.79 -5.08
N MET A 153 2.13 9.29 -4.54
CA MET A 153 2.14 10.10 -3.30
C MET A 153 2.69 9.32 -2.10
N VAL A 154 2.26 8.07 -1.89
CA VAL A 154 2.76 7.23 -0.77
C VAL A 154 4.27 6.96 -0.93
N LEU A 155 4.73 6.66 -2.14
CA LEU A 155 6.17 6.48 -2.43
C LEU A 155 6.96 7.77 -2.21
N ALA A 156 6.42 8.92 -2.63
CA ALA A 156 7.06 10.21 -2.40
C ALA A 156 7.20 10.55 -0.91
N LEU A 157 6.19 10.18 -0.11
CA LEU A 157 6.15 10.42 1.34
C LEU A 157 7.00 9.41 2.13
N THR A 158 7.33 8.26 1.57
CA THR A 158 8.26 7.28 2.16
C THR A 158 9.69 7.77 2.00
N ARG A 159 10.35 8.16 3.08
CA ARG A 159 11.75 8.59 3.05
C ARG A 159 12.68 7.39 3.04
N GLY A 160 13.72 7.43 2.19
CA GLY A 160 14.78 6.42 2.21
C GLY A 160 15.68 6.53 3.44
N GLU A 161 16.26 5.41 3.90
CA GLU A 161 17.13 5.37 5.10
C GLU A 161 18.32 6.35 5.00
N ASP A 162 18.95 6.42 3.83
CA ASP A 162 20.11 7.28 3.55
C ASP A 162 19.76 8.57 2.81
N GLU A 163 18.48 8.88 2.68
CA GLU A 163 18.04 10.04 1.92
C GLU A 163 18.14 11.34 2.75
N ASP A 164 18.82 12.34 2.21
CA ASP A 164 18.90 13.67 2.81
C ASP A 164 17.56 14.42 2.74
N LEU A 165 17.38 15.41 3.62
CA LEU A 165 16.09 16.09 3.77
C LEU A 165 15.74 16.93 2.54
N GLU A 166 16.72 17.54 1.89
CA GLU A 166 16.58 18.34 0.68
C GLU A 166 16.12 17.47 -0.52
N SER A 167 16.68 16.27 -0.68
CA SER A 167 16.26 15.33 -1.72
C SER A 167 14.88 14.75 -1.47
N TYR A 168 14.58 14.39 -0.22
CA TYR A 168 13.24 13.93 0.17
C TYR A 168 12.16 14.99 -0.10
N THR A 169 12.40 16.22 0.34
CA THR A 169 11.44 17.32 0.14
C THR A 169 11.32 17.73 -1.32
N ARG A 170 12.39 17.66 -2.12
CA ARG A 170 12.34 17.85 -3.57
C ARG A 170 11.44 16.82 -4.24
N ARG A 171 11.57 15.53 -3.93
CA ARG A 171 10.67 14.49 -4.48
C ARG A 171 9.21 14.75 -4.13
N ILE A 172 8.93 15.17 -2.89
CA ILE A 172 7.57 15.55 -2.48
C ILE A 172 7.03 16.71 -3.33
N LEU A 173 7.85 17.71 -3.63
CA LEU A 173 7.44 18.86 -4.46
C LEU A 173 7.24 18.48 -5.93
N GLU A 174 8.01 17.52 -6.44
CA GLU A 174 7.91 17.02 -7.82
C GLU A 174 6.72 16.06 -8.02
N THR A 175 6.15 15.53 -6.93
CA THR A 175 5.01 14.60 -6.99
C THR A 175 3.68 15.34 -6.79
N PRO A 176 2.81 15.39 -7.82
CA PRO A 176 1.52 16.07 -7.72
C PRO A 176 0.69 15.56 -6.52
N GLY A 177 0.18 16.50 -5.72
CA GLY A 177 -0.67 16.20 -4.55
C GLY A 177 0.07 15.83 -3.26
N ALA A 178 1.32 15.36 -3.33
CA ALA A 178 2.06 14.87 -2.16
C ALA A 178 2.39 15.97 -1.12
N ARG A 179 2.66 17.19 -1.58
CA ARG A 179 2.96 18.33 -0.69
C ARG A 179 1.86 18.59 0.34
N LEU A 180 0.59 18.56 -0.06
CA LEU A 180 -0.54 18.81 0.84
C LEU A 180 -0.69 17.69 1.88
N VAL A 181 -0.43 16.44 1.49
CA VAL A 181 -0.40 15.31 2.43
C VAL A 181 0.73 15.50 3.44
N LYS A 182 1.92 15.90 2.99
CA LYS A 182 3.04 16.17 3.90
C LYS A 182 2.78 17.34 4.84
N GLU A 183 2.07 18.36 4.37
CA GLU A 183 1.65 19.48 5.20
C GLU A 183 0.70 19.03 6.33
N ALA A 184 -0.27 18.17 6.03
CA ALA A 184 -1.16 17.60 7.03
C ALA A 184 -0.42 16.72 8.05
N ASP A 185 0.53 15.90 7.58
CA ASP A 185 1.44 15.12 8.43
C ASP A 185 2.24 16.04 9.39
N LEU A 186 2.87 17.09 8.86
CA LEU A 186 3.61 18.06 9.67
C LEU A 186 2.71 18.76 10.70
N ALA A 187 1.44 19.04 10.37
CA ALA A 187 0.50 19.63 11.30
C ALA A 187 0.13 18.69 12.45
N SER A 188 -0.16 17.41 12.18
CA SER A 188 -0.40 16.40 13.25
C SER A 188 0.86 16.13 14.08
N ASN A 189 2.04 16.13 13.46
CA ASN A 189 3.32 15.96 14.13
C ASN A 189 3.68 17.14 15.06
N SER A 190 3.32 18.35 14.67
CA SER A 190 3.65 19.57 15.42
C SER A 190 2.55 20.03 16.38
N ALA A 191 1.51 19.21 16.59
CA ALA A 191 0.40 19.54 17.48
C ALA A 191 0.91 19.84 18.91
N PRO A 192 0.52 20.98 19.53
CA PRO A 192 1.05 21.37 20.84
C PRO A 192 0.83 20.34 21.94
N ASP A 193 -0.33 19.67 21.95
CA ASP A 193 -0.66 18.61 22.91
C ASP A 193 0.26 17.39 22.76
N ARG A 194 0.68 17.06 21.53
CA ARG A 194 1.63 15.97 21.24
C ARG A 194 3.05 16.33 21.66
N LEU A 195 3.50 17.54 21.32
CA LEU A 195 4.84 18.02 21.65
C LEU A 195 5.03 18.18 23.17
N ALA A 196 3.98 18.60 23.89
CA ALA A 196 4.01 18.76 25.34
C ALA A 196 4.33 17.44 26.09
N LEU A 197 4.03 16.28 25.50
CA LEU A 197 4.27 14.97 26.09
C LEU A 197 5.71 14.44 25.91
N LEU A 198 6.53 15.10 25.10
CA LEU A 198 7.90 14.66 24.81
C LEU A 198 8.90 15.22 25.83
N ASP A 199 10.05 14.57 25.99
CA ASP A 199 11.19 15.17 26.69
C ASP A 199 11.74 16.38 25.91
N GLU A 200 12.41 17.29 26.61
CA GLU A 200 12.89 18.55 26.04
C GLU A 200 13.83 18.35 24.85
N VAL A 201 14.73 17.36 24.92
CA VAL A 201 15.71 17.08 23.87
C VAL A 201 15.00 16.59 22.61
N THR A 202 14.08 15.63 22.76
CA THR A 202 13.29 15.12 21.64
C THR A 202 12.41 16.20 21.03
N ARG A 203 11.73 17.00 21.87
CA ARG A 203 10.88 18.11 21.44
C ARG A 203 11.67 19.13 20.61
N ALA A 204 12.77 19.66 21.14
CA ALA A 204 13.59 20.66 20.45
C ALA A 204 14.09 20.15 19.09
N ARG A 205 14.59 18.91 19.05
CA ARG A 205 15.07 18.27 17.81
C ARG A 205 13.96 18.13 16.77
N LEU A 206 12.77 17.67 17.17
CA LEU A 206 11.65 17.47 16.25
C LEU A 206 11.09 18.80 15.76
N THR A 207 10.94 19.80 16.64
CA THR A 207 10.52 21.16 16.26
C THR A 207 11.46 21.75 15.20
N ALA A 208 12.77 21.67 15.41
CA ALA A 208 13.75 22.14 14.42
C ALA A 208 13.63 21.38 13.08
N LYS A 209 13.47 20.05 13.12
CA LYS A 209 13.26 19.22 11.92
C LYS A 209 11.99 19.64 11.17
N TYR A 210 10.88 19.84 11.87
CA TYR A 210 9.59 20.22 11.26
C TYR A 210 9.64 21.62 10.66
N ALA A 211 10.25 22.59 11.35
CA ALA A 211 10.47 23.94 10.81
C ALA A 211 11.27 23.88 9.50
N ARG A 212 12.41 23.17 9.51
CA ARG A 212 13.23 22.99 8.31
C ARG A 212 12.48 22.31 7.16
N THR A 213 11.67 21.31 7.46
CA THR A 213 10.86 20.61 6.45
C THR A 213 9.81 21.56 5.84
N ARG A 214 9.17 22.41 6.65
CA ARG A 214 8.22 23.42 6.16
C ARG A 214 8.87 24.43 5.23
N GLU A 215 10.04 24.95 5.59
CA GLU A 215 10.82 25.86 4.73
C GLU A 215 11.12 25.24 3.36
N LEU A 216 11.64 24.00 3.35
CA LEU A 216 11.98 23.29 2.12
C LEU A 216 10.76 23.00 1.26
N LEU A 217 9.62 22.72 1.90
CA LEU A 217 8.34 22.54 1.22
C LEU A 217 7.68 23.88 0.85
N LYS A 218 8.29 25.04 1.13
CA LYS A 218 7.74 26.37 0.88
C LYS A 218 6.34 26.56 1.48
N LEU A 219 6.12 25.99 2.67
CA LEU A 219 4.88 26.14 3.43
C LEU A 219 4.96 27.40 4.27
N ASP A 220 3.88 28.18 4.30
CA ASP A 220 3.79 29.32 5.21
C ASP A 220 3.89 28.85 6.66
N THR A 221 4.53 29.67 7.50
CA THR A 221 4.56 29.44 8.93
C THR A 221 3.11 29.47 9.45
N PRO A 222 2.67 28.44 10.20
CA PRO A 222 1.30 28.37 10.70
C PRO A 222 0.97 29.51 11.66
#